data_AF-A0A8J2P9P9-F1
#
_entry.id   AF-A0A8J2P9P9-F1
#
_cell.length_a   1.000
_cell.length_b   1.000
_cell.length_c   1.000
_cell.angle_alpha   90.00
_cell.angle_beta   90.00
_cell.angle_gamma   90.00
#
_symmetry.space_group_name_H-M   'P 1'
#
loop_
_entity.id
_entity.type
_entity.pdbx_description
1 polymer ?
#
loop_
_entity_poly.entity_id
_entity_poly.type
_entity_poly.pdbx_seq_one_letter_code
_entity_poly.pdbx_strand_id
1 'polypeptide(L)'
;MYVGLNLTYASSFQMLRGAVIIFTGLLSVAFLERKLKVTQWIGIWFILVGLSVVGLSDFVFKGHSDMGVYKIITGDLLIVMAQIISATQMVYEEKFINKYNVPSLQAVGWEGIFGFATLGFLMIPMYYIPVGPPFSNNPRGVLEDPIDGLIQLGNNPLL
;
A
#
# COMPACT_ATOMS: atom_id res chain seq x y z
N MET A 1 -2.63 -2.97 2.31
CA MET A 1 -1.53 -2.01 2.53
C MET A 1 -1.48 -1.52 3.99
N TYR A 2 -2.57 -0.96 4.53
CA TYR A 2 -2.59 -0.39 5.89
C TYR A 2 -2.35 -1.38 7.03
N VAL A 3 -2.81 -2.63 6.91
CA VAL A 3 -2.50 -3.70 7.88
C VAL A 3 -0.99 -3.97 7.99
N GLY A 4 -0.23 -3.77 6.91
CA GLY A 4 1.23 -3.92 6.92
C GLY A 4 1.94 -2.81 7.70
N LEU A 5 1.37 -1.59 7.71
CA LEU A 5 1.92 -0.45 8.45
C LEU A 5 1.90 -0.68 9.98
N ASN A 6 0.97 -1.48 10.50
CA ASN A 6 0.96 -1.84 11.93
C ASN A 6 2.11 -2.81 12.30
N LEU A 7 2.76 -3.43 11.32
CA LEU A 7 3.77 -4.47 11.52
C LEU A 7 5.19 -4.04 11.14
N THR A 8 5.34 -2.93 10.42
CA THR A 8 6.63 -2.39 9.97
C THR A 8 6.74 -0.90 10.28
N TYR A 9 7.94 -0.35 10.15
CA TYR A 9 8.18 1.08 10.36
C TYR A 9 7.58 1.92 9.23
N ALA A 10 7.04 3.10 9.57
CA ALA A 10 6.44 4.02 8.60
C ALA A 10 7.43 4.46 7.50
N SER A 11 8.72 4.57 7.82
CA SER A 11 9.79 4.87 6.85
C SER A 11 9.98 3.75 5.83
N SER A 12 10.06 2.50 6.28
CA SER A 12 10.20 1.33 5.39
C SER A 12 8.94 1.18 4.52
N PHE A 13 7.75 1.40 5.07
CA PHE A 13 6.50 1.44 4.31
C PHE A 13 6.50 2.45 3.17
N GLN A 14 6.91 3.70 3.43
CA GLN A 14 6.92 4.75 2.42
C GLN A 14 7.95 4.44 1.31
N MET A 15 9.08 3.83 1.67
CA MET A 15 10.12 3.45 0.72
C MET A 15 9.71 2.24 -0.12
N LEU A 16 9.08 1.22 0.48
CA LEU A 16 8.52 0.06 -0.21
C LEU A 16 7.38 0.45 -1.18
N ARG A 17 6.66 1.55 -0.93
CA ARG A 17 5.68 2.09 -1.89
C ARG A 17 6.34 2.47 -3.23
N GLY A 18 7.62 2.85 -3.23
CA GLY A 18 8.38 3.10 -4.46
C GLY A 18 8.54 1.86 -5.37
N ALA A 19 8.38 0.65 -4.82
CA ALA A 19 8.41 -0.60 -5.59
C ALA A 19 7.29 -0.69 -6.63
N VAL A 20 6.19 0.05 -6.44
CA VAL A 20 5.05 0.07 -7.38
C VAL A 20 5.50 0.41 -8.80
N ILE A 21 6.51 1.28 -8.93
CA ILE A 21 7.06 1.75 -10.22
C ILE A 21 7.65 0.59 -11.04
N ILE A 22 8.29 -0.38 -10.37
CA ILE A 22 8.88 -1.55 -11.02
C ILE A 22 7.76 -2.40 -11.63
N PHE A 23 6.73 -2.70 -10.83
CA PHE A 23 5.61 -3.53 -11.27
C PHE A 23 4.76 -2.84 -12.33
N THR A 24 4.45 -1.55 -12.18
CA THR A 24 3.72 -0.78 -13.21
C THR A 24 4.49 -0.71 -14.52
N GLY A 25 5.82 -0.52 -14.45
CA GLY A 25 6.67 -0.47 -15.65
C GLY A 25 6.67 -1.80 -16.41
N LEU A 26 6.85 -2.92 -15.69
CA LEU A 26 6.81 -4.26 -16.28
C LEU A 26 5.43 -4.60 -16.85
N LEU A 27 4.36 -4.34 -16.09
CA LEU A 27 2.99 -4.61 -16.52
C LEU A 27 2.56 -3.72 -17.70
N SER A 28 3.04 -2.47 -17.78
CA SER A 28 2.77 -1.58 -18.90
C SER A 28 3.37 -2.10 -20.21
N VAL A 29 4.57 -2.68 -20.18
CA VAL A 29 5.16 -3.33 -21.36
C VAL A 29 4.34 -4.56 -21.76
N ALA A 30 3.91 -5.38 -20.80
CA ALA A 30 3.20 -6.62 -21.06
C ALA A 30 1.74 -6.42 -21.54
N PHE A 31 0.98 -5.50 -20.93
CA PHE A 31 -0.46 -5.34 -21.19
C PHE A 31 -0.83 -4.19 -22.13
N LEU A 32 0.05 -3.19 -22.25
CA LEU A 32 -0.15 -1.98 -23.05
C LEU A 32 0.76 -1.94 -24.30
N GLU A 33 1.63 -2.94 -24.48
CA GLU A 33 2.62 -3.04 -25.58
C GLU A 33 3.49 -1.78 -25.75
N ARG A 34 3.67 -1.03 -24.66
CA ARG A 34 4.37 0.24 -24.70
C ARG A 34 5.88 0.02 -24.80
N LYS A 35 6.54 0.71 -25.73
CA LYS A 35 8.00 0.71 -25.83
C LYS A 35 8.60 1.67 -24.80
N LEU A 36 9.17 1.13 -23.73
CA LEU A 36 9.92 1.93 -22.74
C LEU A 36 11.26 2.36 -23.34
N LYS A 37 11.64 3.62 -23.12
CA LYS A 37 12.96 4.15 -23.51
C LYS A 37 14.03 3.56 -22.60
N VAL A 38 15.26 3.44 -23.10
CA VAL A 38 16.42 2.95 -22.32
C VAL A 38 16.63 3.78 -21.04
N THR A 39 16.39 5.09 -21.08
CA THR A 39 16.45 5.97 -19.90
C THR A 39 15.46 5.58 -18.80
N GLN A 40 14.28 5.08 -19.16
CA GLN A 40 13.27 4.63 -18.18
C GLN A 40 13.68 3.29 -17.56
N TRP A 41 14.29 2.41 -18.36
CA TRP A 41 14.84 1.15 -17.87
C TRP A 41 15.95 1.36 -16.84
N ILE A 42 16.83 2.35 -17.05
CA ILE A 42 17.86 2.74 -16.08
C ILE A 42 17.21 3.22 -14.77
N GLY A 43 16.14 4.01 -14.85
CA GLY A 43 15.37 4.45 -13.67
C GLY A 43 14.79 3.27 -12.88
N ILE A 44 14.17 2.31 -13.56
CA ILE A 44 13.64 1.08 -12.92
C ILE A 44 14.78 0.31 -12.22
N TRP A 45 15.94 0.22 -12.86
CA TRP A 45 17.11 -0.43 -12.29
C TRP A 45 17.60 0.27 -11.01
N PHE A 46 17.65 1.60 -11.00
CA PHE A 46 18.03 2.37 -9.83
C PHE A 46 17.05 2.16 -8.65
N ILE A 47 15.75 2.11 -8.94
CA ILE A 47 14.72 1.83 -7.93
C ILE A 47 14.87 0.40 -7.39
N LEU A 48 15.20 -0.58 -8.23
CA LEU A 48 15.46 -1.96 -7.80
C LEU A 48 16.63 -2.04 -6.81
N VAL A 49 17.71 -1.30 -7.06
CA VAL A 49 18.84 -1.21 -6.12
C VAL A 49 18.42 -0.56 -4.81
N GLY A 50 17.70 0.57 -4.88
CA GLY A 50 17.18 1.25 -3.70
C GLY A 50 16.29 0.33 -2.85
N LEU A 51 15.38 -0.41 -3.48
CA LEU A 51 14.51 -1.38 -2.81
C LEU A 51 15.30 -2.50 -2.13
N SER A 52 16.35 -2.99 -2.80
CA SER A 52 17.23 -4.03 -2.25
C SER A 52 17.97 -3.53 -1.01
N VAL A 53 18.42 -2.27 -1.00
CA VAL A 53 19.04 -1.64 0.17
C VAL A 53 18.06 -1.49 1.32
N VAL A 54 16.79 -1.15 1.06
CA VAL A 54 15.74 -1.07 2.11
C VAL A 54 15.56 -2.42 2.79
N GLY A 55 15.32 -3.47 1.99
CA GLY A 55 15.12 -4.82 2.51
C GLY A 55 16.34 -5.35 3.26
N LEU A 56 17.55 -5.01 2.81
CA LEU A 56 18.79 -5.33 3.53
C LEU A 56 18.94 -4.52 4.82
N SER A 57 18.52 -3.26 4.84
CA SER A 57 18.51 -2.41 6.04
C SER A 57 17.57 -3.00 7.09
N ASP A 58 16.34 -3.35 6.72
CA ASP A 58 15.40 -4.03 7.62
C ASP A 58 15.99 -5.37 8.11
N PHE A 59 16.81 -6.04 7.28
CA PHE A 59 17.56 -7.25 7.63
C PHE A 59 18.83 -7.01 8.49
N VAL A 60 19.40 -5.81 8.55
CA VAL A 60 20.63 -5.52 9.33
C VAL A 60 20.29 -4.84 10.66
N PHE A 61 19.29 -3.96 10.69
CA PHE A 61 18.75 -3.35 11.92
C PHE A 61 18.06 -4.36 12.86
N LYS A 62 17.96 -5.63 12.43
CA LYS A 62 17.58 -6.82 13.21
C LYS A 62 18.18 -6.97 14.61
N GLY A 63 19.34 -6.38 14.89
CA GLY A 63 20.07 -6.64 16.12
C GLY A 63 19.54 -5.95 17.38
N HIS A 64 18.59 -5.01 17.27
CA HIS A 64 18.27 -4.07 18.36
C HIS A 64 16.77 -3.92 18.71
N SER A 65 15.86 -4.72 18.14
CA SER A 65 14.41 -4.55 18.38
C SER A 65 13.71 -5.83 18.86
N ASP A 66 12.97 -5.72 19.98
CA ASP A 66 12.10 -6.75 20.59
C ASP A 66 10.87 -7.14 19.73
N MET A 67 10.74 -6.58 18.52
CA MET A 67 9.72 -7.01 17.56
C MET A 67 10.19 -8.27 16.84
N GLY A 68 9.53 -9.40 17.13
CA GLY A 68 9.88 -10.70 16.55
C GLY A 68 10.06 -10.64 15.03
N VAL A 69 11.20 -11.15 14.56
CA VAL A 69 11.70 -11.16 13.17
C VAL A 69 10.64 -11.49 12.11
N TYR A 70 9.77 -12.45 12.44
CA TYR A 70 8.69 -12.87 11.54
C TYR A 70 7.68 -11.76 11.24
N LYS A 71 7.47 -10.79 12.14
CA LYS A 71 6.48 -9.72 12.00
C LYS A 71 6.88 -8.68 10.95
N ILE A 72 8.13 -8.20 11.02
CA ILE A 72 8.63 -7.18 10.09
C ILE A 72 8.69 -7.75 8.66
N ILE A 73 9.29 -8.94 8.48
CA ILE A 73 9.39 -9.60 7.17
C ILE A 73 8.00 -9.90 6.58
N THR A 74 7.05 -10.36 7.41
CA THR A 74 5.66 -10.57 6.98
C THR A 74 5.01 -9.24 6.58
N GLY A 75 5.27 -8.16 7.31
CA GLY A 75 4.82 -6.80 6.99
C GLY A 75 5.34 -6.32 5.63
N ASP A 76 6.65 -6.41 5.39
CA ASP A 76 7.28 -5.98 4.15
C ASP A 76 6.77 -6.78 2.95
N LEU A 77 6.65 -8.11 3.09
CA LEU A 77 6.10 -8.97 2.05
C LEU A 77 4.64 -8.65 1.74
N LEU A 78 3.83 -8.38 2.77
CA LEU A 78 2.43 -7.97 2.62
C LEU A 78 2.31 -6.60 1.93
N ILE A 79 3.25 -5.69 2.17
CA ILE A 79 3.32 -4.40 1.47
C ILE A 79 3.66 -4.61 0.00
N VAL A 80 4.68 -5.41 -0.32
CA VAL A 80 5.07 -5.70 -1.71
C VAL A 80 3.90 -6.34 -2.48
N MET A 81 3.20 -7.31 -1.88
CA MET A 81 2.00 -7.90 -2.49
C MET A 81 0.90 -6.87 -2.72
N ALA A 82 0.68 -5.95 -1.78
CA ALA A 82 -0.27 -4.85 -1.96
C ALA A 82 0.15 -3.89 -3.10
N GLN A 83 1.45 -3.66 -3.29
CA GLN A 83 1.96 -2.84 -4.40
C GLN A 83 1.72 -3.51 -5.75
N ILE A 84 1.81 -4.83 -5.86
CA ILE A 84 1.49 -5.55 -7.11
C ILE A 84 0.03 -5.36 -7.50
N ILE A 85 -0.89 -5.46 -6.53
CA ILE A 85 -2.33 -5.24 -6.75
C ILE A 85 -2.57 -3.79 -7.20
N SER A 86 -1.97 -2.81 -6.51
CA SER A 86 -2.11 -1.39 -6.83
C SER A 86 -1.53 -1.05 -8.21
N ALA A 87 -0.37 -1.63 -8.55
CA ALA A 87 0.24 -1.48 -9.88
C ALA A 87 -0.66 -2.05 -10.98
N THR A 88 -1.29 -3.20 -10.72
CA THR A 88 -2.21 -3.84 -11.66
C THR A 88 -3.46 -2.98 -11.89
N GLN A 89 -4.04 -2.42 -10.82
CA GLN A 89 -5.17 -1.48 -10.93
C GLN A 89 -4.82 -0.31 -11.84
N MET A 90 -3.67 0.33 -11.61
CA MET A 90 -3.23 1.49 -12.39
C MET A 90 -3.06 1.17 -13.88
N VAL A 91 -2.43 0.03 -14.21
CA VAL A 91 -2.25 -0.40 -15.61
C VAL A 91 -3.58 -0.78 -16.26
N TYR A 92 -4.49 -1.40 -15.50
CA TYR A 92 -5.82 -1.74 -15.98
C TYR A 92 -6.66 -0.49 -16.26
N GLU A 93 -6.61 0.49 -15.36
CA GLU A 93 -7.27 1.77 -15.53
C GLU A 93 -6.75 2.49 -16.78
N GLU A 94 -5.43 2.57 -16.96
CA GLU A 94 -4.81 3.14 -18.16
C GLU A 94 -5.29 2.42 -19.43
N LYS A 95 -5.42 1.09 -19.41
CA LYS A 95 -5.92 0.29 -20.54
C LYS A 95 -7.38 0.60 -20.86
N PHE A 96 -8.23 0.73 -19.85
CA PHE A 96 -9.67 0.98 -20.04
C PHE A 96 -9.96 2.40 -20.49
N ILE A 97 -9.28 3.39 -19.90
CA ILE A 97 -9.40 4.79 -20.30
C ILE A 97 -8.99 4.95 -21.76
N ASN A 98 -7.85 4.36 -22.16
CA ASN A 98 -7.40 4.43 -23.56
C ASN A 98 -8.36 3.72 -24.53
N LYS A 99 -8.96 2.59 -24.14
CA LYS A 99 -9.87 1.83 -25.01
C LYS A 99 -11.25 2.47 -25.18
N TYR A 100 -11.82 3.00 -24.10
CA TYR A 100 -13.19 3.51 -24.08
C TYR A 100 -13.29 5.04 -24.11
N ASN A 101 -12.15 5.75 -24.14
CA ASN A 101 -12.05 7.21 -24.15
C ASN A 101 -12.95 7.90 -23.11
N VAL A 102 -13.01 7.29 -21.92
CA VAL A 102 -13.81 7.81 -20.80
C VAL A 102 -13.07 9.00 -20.20
N PRO A 103 -13.76 10.11 -19.89
CA PRO A 103 -13.14 11.22 -19.16
C PRO A 103 -12.55 10.73 -17.84
N SER A 104 -11.24 10.93 -17.64
CA SER A 104 -10.52 10.47 -16.45
C SER A 104 -11.14 10.99 -15.15
N LEU A 105 -11.65 12.22 -15.16
CA LEU A 105 -12.33 12.81 -13.99
C LEU A 105 -13.59 12.03 -13.58
N GLN A 106 -14.36 11.52 -14.55
CA GLN A 106 -15.56 10.73 -14.26
C GLN A 106 -15.19 9.33 -13.78
N ALA A 107 -14.15 8.71 -14.36
CA ALA A 107 -13.66 7.40 -13.93
C ALA A 107 -13.19 7.43 -12.46
N VAL A 108 -12.37 8.41 -12.09
CA VAL A 108 -11.91 8.60 -10.70
C VAL A 108 -13.08 8.95 -9.77
N GLY A 109 -14.06 9.72 -10.24
CA GLY A 109 -15.28 10.01 -9.47
C GLY A 109 -16.06 8.75 -9.09
N TRP A 110 -16.23 7.81 -10.04
CA TRP A 110 -16.87 6.52 -9.77
C TRP A 110 -16.02 5.65 -8.85
N GLU A 111 -14.72 5.59 -9.05
CA GLU A 111 -13.80 4.87 -8.15
C GLU A 111 -13.91 5.39 -6.71
N GLY A 112 -13.98 6.71 -6.52
CA GLY A 112 -14.17 7.33 -5.21
C GLY A 112 -15.50 6.95 -4.55
N ILE A 113 -16.61 6.97 -5.29
CA ILE A 113 -17.94 6.59 -4.76
C ILE A 113 -17.98 5.11 -4.39
N PHE A 114 -17.47 4.23 -5.26
CA PHE A 114 -17.40 2.80 -4.97
C PHE A 114 -16.42 2.50 -3.82
N GLY A 115 -15.29 3.19 -3.76
CA GLY A 115 -14.32 3.09 -2.66
C GLY A 115 -14.92 3.52 -1.32
N PHE A 116 -15.61 4.66 -1.30
CA PHE A 116 -16.30 5.14 -0.10
C PHE A 116 -17.40 4.17 0.36
N ALA A 117 -18.24 3.70 -0.57
CA ALA A 117 -19.31 2.75 -0.22
C ALA A 117 -18.74 1.42 0.28
N THR A 118 -17.77 0.83 -0.44
CA THR A 118 -17.16 -0.45 -0.05
C THR A 118 -16.44 -0.36 1.29
N LEU A 119 -15.63 0.68 1.52
CA LEU A 119 -14.96 0.90 2.81
C LEU A 119 -15.97 1.18 3.93
N GLY A 120 -17.00 1.98 3.68
CA GLY A 120 -18.06 2.26 4.65
C GLY A 120 -18.81 0.99 5.07
N PHE A 121 -19.11 0.09 4.13
CA PHE A 121 -19.69 -1.21 4.45
C PHE A 121 -18.70 -2.15 5.15
N LEU A 122 -17.42 -2.13 4.78
CA LEU A 122 -16.37 -2.97 5.36
C LEU A 122 -16.03 -2.58 6.81
N MET A 123 -16.19 -1.30 7.17
CA MET A 123 -15.98 -0.85 8.54
C MET A 123 -16.94 -1.48 9.54
N ILE A 124 -18.16 -1.84 9.13
CA ILE A 124 -19.16 -2.48 10.00
C ILE A 124 -18.64 -3.83 10.54
N PRO A 125 -18.25 -4.83 9.72
CA PRO A 125 -17.69 -6.07 10.23
C PRO A 125 -16.30 -5.88 10.87
N MET A 126 -15.45 -4.98 10.37
CA MET A 126 -14.12 -4.74 10.94
C MET A 126 -14.15 -4.18 12.36
N TYR A 127 -15.22 -3.46 12.72
CA TYR A 127 -15.47 -3.00 14.09
C TYR A 127 -15.73 -4.15 15.07
N TYR A 128 -16.34 -5.25 14.62
CA TYR A 128 -16.71 -6.37 15.48
C TYR A 128 -15.69 -7.50 15.53
N ILE A 129 -14.66 -7.48 14.68
CA ILE A 129 -13.62 -8.52 14.64
C ILE A 129 -12.51 -8.17 15.64
N PRO A 130 -12.37 -8.92 16.76
CA PRO A 130 -11.24 -8.75 17.65
C PRO A 130 -9.98 -9.37 17.02
N VAL A 131 -8.88 -8.66 17.09
CA VAL A 131 -7.57 -9.06 16.57
C VAL A 131 -6.55 -8.85 17.68
N GLY A 132 -5.93 -9.94 18.11
CA GLY A 132 -4.86 -9.89 19.11
C GLY A 132 -3.57 -9.26 18.58
N PRO A 133 -2.58 -9.02 19.47
CA PRO A 133 -1.24 -8.60 19.07
C PRO A 133 -0.67 -9.62 18.07
N PRO A 134 -0.15 -9.23 16.88
CA PRO A 134 0.46 -7.93 16.53
C PRO A 134 -0.34 -6.98 15.62
N PHE A 135 -1.61 -7.26 15.32
CA PHE A 135 -2.33 -6.54 14.25
C PHE A 135 -3.09 -5.29 14.70
N SER A 136 -3.30 -5.12 16.02
CA SER A 136 -3.96 -3.97 16.62
C SER A 136 -3.26 -3.59 17.93
N ASN A 137 -3.03 -2.28 18.13
CA ASN A 137 -2.52 -1.70 19.38
C ASN A 137 -3.61 -0.87 20.09
N ASN A 138 -4.88 -1.03 19.68
CA ASN A 138 -6.00 -0.26 20.22
C ASN A 138 -6.48 -0.84 21.56
N PRO A 139 -7.00 -0.01 22.49
CA PRO A 139 -7.47 -0.46 23.81
C PRO A 139 -8.55 -1.55 23.76
N ARG A 140 -9.30 -1.59 22.64
CA ARG A 140 -10.38 -2.56 22.39
C ARG A 140 -9.94 -3.80 21.61
N GLY A 141 -8.71 -3.84 21.11
CA GLY A 141 -8.18 -4.98 20.35
C GLY A 141 -8.99 -5.31 19.08
N VAL A 142 -9.62 -4.33 18.45
CA VAL A 142 -10.34 -4.47 17.17
C VAL A 142 -9.45 -4.04 16.00
N LEU A 143 -9.76 -4.50 14.79
CA LEU A 143 -8.92 -4.23 13.60
C LEU A 143 -8.95 -2.74 13.23
N GLU A 144 -10.13 -2.12 13.31
CA GLU A 144 -10.33 -0.69 13.12
C GLU A 144 -11.41 -0.18 14.10
N ASP A 145 -11.13 0.92 14.80
CA ASP A 145 -12.14 1.63 15.61
C ASP A 145 -12.40 3.01 14.98
N PRO A 146 -13.42 3.14 14.11
CA PRO A 146 -13.71 4.41 13.44
C PRO A 146 -14.19 5.48 14.41
N ILE A 147 -14.80 5.09 15.55
CA ILE A 147 -15.32 6.05 16.52
C ILE A 147 -14.17 6.67 17.31
N ASP A 148 -13.21 5.85 17.76
CA ASP A 148 -12.01 6.34 18.43
C ASP A 148 -11.14 7.19 17.48
N GLY A 149 -11.03 6.79 16.21
CA GLY A 149 -10.33 7.59 15.19
C GLY A 149 -10.95 8.97 14.96
N LEU A 150 -12.29 9.07 14.92
CA LEU A 150 -12.99 10.36 14.79
C LEU A 150 -12.82 11.24 16.04
N ILE A 151 -12.80 10.64 17.22
CA ILE A 151 -12.57 11.35 18.49
C ILE A 151 -11.13 11.87 18.55
N GLN A 152 -10.14 11.07 18.13
CA GLN A 152 -8.75 11.49 18.04
C GLN A 152 -8.54 12.62 17.02
N LEU A 153 -9.26 12.58 15.89
CA LEU A 153 -9.24 13.66 14.90
C LEU A 153 -9.80 14.97 15.49
N GLY A 154 -10.91 14.89 16.24
CA GLY A 154 -11.52 16.07 16.87
C GLY A 154 -10.72 16.66 18.04
N ASN A 155 -9.94 15.84 18.74
CA ASN A 155 -9.17 16.24 19.92
C ASN A 155 -7.75 16.73 19.59
N ASN A 156 -7.29 16.61 18.34
CA ASN A 156 -5.93 16.98 17.98
C ASN A 156 -5.93 18.35 17.26
N PRO A 157 -5.47 19.44 17.91
CA PRO A 157 -5.52 20.80 17.36
C PRO A 157 -4.45 21.09 16.29
N LEU A 158 -3.69 20.07 15.86
CA LEU A 158 -2.61 20.17 14.85
C LEU A 158 -3.00 19.59 13.47
N LEU A 159 -4.26 19.18 13.30
CA LEU A 159 -4.93 18.93 12.01
C LEU A 159 -5.94 20.05 11.75
#